data_AF-A0A7C3Z6S9-F1
#
_entry.id   AF-A0A7C3Z6S9-F1
#
_cell.length_a   1.000
_cell.length_b   1.000
_cell.length_c   1.000
_cell.angle_alpha   90.00
_cell.angle_beta   90.00
_cell.angle_gamma   90.00
#
_symmetry.space_group_name_H-M   'P 1'
#
loop_
_entity.id
_entity.type
_entity.pdbx_description
1 polymer ?
#
loop_
_entity_poly.entity_id
_entity_poly.type
_entity_poly.pdbx_seq_one_letter_code
_entity_poly.pdbx_strand_id
1 'polypeptide(L)' 'MKIPICHFCAKSKILCPICQDKLSKGEISQADIEVSEILIELEEKYPHIRDITLVKAVKPNSNTILALY' A
#
# COMPACT_ATOMS: atom_id res chain seq x y z
N MET A 1 1.53 -1.16 -11.30
CA MET A 1 1.39 -1.80 -9.99
C MET A 1 -0.02 -1.60 -9.45
N LYS A 2 -0.58 -2.60 -8.77
CA LYS A 2 -1.89 -2.49 -8.08
C LYS A 2 -1.67 -2.49 -6.58
N ILE A 3 -2.18 -1.48 -5.89
CA ILE A 3 -2.07 -1.31 -4.45
C ILE A 3 -3.46 -1.03 -3.82
N PRO A 4 -3.67 -1.34 -2.54
CA PRO A 4 -4.95 -1.14 -1.84
C PRO A 4 -5.42 0.32 -1.76
N ILE A 5 -4.51 1.30 -1.90
CA ILE A 5 -4.80 2.73 -1.96
C ILE A 5 -4.49 3.34 -3.32
N CYS A 6 -4.95 4.58 -3.54
CA CYS A 6 -4.68 5.28 -4.78
C CYS A 6 -3.18 5.60 -4.95
N HIS A 7 -2.65 5.56 -6.17
CA HIS A 7 -1.22 5.85 -6.46
C HIS A 7 -0.81 7.24 -5.95
N PHE A 8 -1.68 8.24 -6.15
CA PHE A 8 -1.49 9.58 -5.60
C PHE A 8 -1.38 9.59 -4.08
N CYS A 9 -2.21 8.80 -3.39
CA CYS A 9 -2.26 8.72 -1.93
C CYS A 9 -0.96 8.12 -1.39
N ALA A 10 -0.51 7.01 -2.00
CA ALA A 10 0.73 6.34 -1.66
C ALA A 10 1.97 7.22 -1.96
N LYS A 11 1.94 8.01 -3.04
CA LYS A 11 3.04 8.93 -3.38
C LYS A 11 3.09 10.17 -2.50
N SER A 12 1.94 10.74 -2.17
CA SER A 12 1.83 11.98 -1.37
C SER A 12 1.87 11.74 0.14
N LYS A 13 1.68 10.49 0.58
CA LYS A 13 1.49 10.09 1.99
C LYS A 13 0.29 10.79 2.64
N ILE A 14 -0.69 11.20 1.82
CA ILE A 14 -1.92 11.86 2.22
C ILE A 14 -3.10 11.07 1.63
N LEU A 15 -3.98 10.58 2.49
CA LEU A 15 -5.18 9.87 2.05
C LEU A 15 -6.22 10.84 1.51
N CYS A 16 -6.72 10.58 0.29
CA CYS A 16 -7.90 11.24 -0.23
C CYS A 16 -9.16 10.78 0.54
N PRO A 17 -10.30 11.49 0.44
CA PRO A 17 -11.52 11.15 1.16
C PRO A 17 -11.98 9.70 0.95
N ILE A 18 -11.78 9.16 -0.26
CA ILE A 18 -12.15 7.78 -0.61
C ILE A 18 -11.28 6.77 0.15
N CYS A 19 -9.96 6.98 0.20
CA CYS A 19 -9.08 6.05 0.92
C CYS A 19 -9.25 6.18 2.44
N GLN A 20 -9.58 7.38 2.94
CA GLN A 20 -9.95 7.57 4.35
C GLN A 20 -11.22 6.81 4.71
N ASP A 21 -12.24 6.84 3.84
CA ASP A 21 -13.49 6.08 4.03
C ASP A 21 -13.26 4.56 4.00
N LYS A 22 -12.39 4.07 3.11
CA LYS A 22 -11.98 2.66 3.12
C LYS A 22 -11.27 2.26 4.42
N LEU A 23 -10.41 3.13 4.96
CA LEU A 23 -9.72 2.90 6.22
C LEU A 23 -10.71 2.89 7.40
N SER A 24 -11.67 3.82 7.42
CA SER A 24 -12.68 3.91 8.49
C SER A 24 -13.62 2.70 8.48
N LYS A 25 -13.92 2.13 7.31
CA LYS A 25 -14.69 0.89 7.14
C LYS A 25 -13.89 -0.38 7.41
N GLY A 26 -12.57 -0.28 7.59
CA GLY A 26 -11.69 -1.44 7.75
C GLY A 26 -11.48 -2.26 6.48
N GLU A 27 -11.82 -1.70 5.30
CA GLU A 27 -11.57 -2.32 4.00
C GLU A 27 -10.07 -2.34 3.66
N ILE A 28 -9.33 -1.36 4.17
CA ILE A 28 -7.87 -1.28 4.15
C ILE A 28 -7.36 -1.04 5.57
N SER A 29 -6.15 -1.50 5.86
CA SER A 29 -5.48 -1.32 7.14
C SER A 29 -4.36 -0.27 7.08
N GLN A 30 -3.88 0.16 8.24
CA GLN A 30 -2.69 1.00 8.32
C GLN A 30 -1.46 0.34 7.69
N ALA A 31 -1.36 -0.99 7.78
CA ALA A 31 -0.30 -1.75 7.14
C ALA A 31 -0.43 -1.69 5.61
N ASP A 32 -1.64 -1.75 5.06
CA ASP A 32 -1.85 -1.63 3.62
C ASP A 32 -1.37 -0.27 3.09
N ILE A 33 -1.54 0.79 3.88
CA ILE A 33 -1.05 2.13 3.57
C ILE A 33 0.48 2.18 3.61
N GLU A 34 1.09 1.76 4.74
CA GLU A 34 2.55 1.74 4.91
C GLU A 34 3.24 0.98 3.77
N VAL A 35 2.73 -0.21 3.41
CA VAL A 35 3.32 -1.03 2.35
C VAL A 35 3.12 -0.40 0.97
N SER A 36 1.95 0.20 0.72
CA SER A 36 1.70 0.89 -0.53
C SER A 36 2.67 2.05 -0.76
N GLU A 37 2.98 2.83 0.29
CA GLU A 37 3.96 3.92 0.22
C GLU A 37 5.35 3.40 -0.13
N ILE A 38 5.82 2.35 0.57
CA ILE A 38 7.12 1.71 0.30
C ILE A 38 7.19 1.18 -1.14
N LEU A 39 6.11 0.57 -1.62
CA LEU A 39 6.06 0.02 -2.97
C LEU A 39 6.15 1.10 -4.06
N ILE A 40 5.51 2.26 -3.88
CA ILE A 40 5.68 3.39 -4.80
C ILE A 40 7.13 3.90 -4.82
N GLU A 41 7.74 4.05 -3.63
CA GLU A 41 9.15 4.49 -3.54
C GLU A 41 10.09 3.48 -4.22
N LEU A 42 9.82 2.19 -4.08
CA LEU A 42 10.57 1.15 -4.79
C LEU A 42 10.31 1.15 -6.30
N GLU A 43 9.10 1.49 -6.77
CA GLU A 43 8.75 1.54 -8.20
C GLU A 43 9.53 2.64 -8.92
N GLU A 44 9.77 3.77 -8.25
CA GLU A 44 10.60 4.85 -8.77
C GLU A 44 12.07 4.43 -8.90
N LYS A 45 12.56 3.61 -7.95
CA LYS A 45 13.95 3.14 -7.94
C LYS A 45 14.18 1.93 -8.84
N TYR A 46 13.16 1.09 -9.03
CA TYR A 46 13.23 -0.19 -9.71
C TYR A 46 12.05 -0.37 -10.67
N PRO A 47 12.09 0.20 -11.89
CA PRO A 47 10.94 0.23 -12.81
C PRO A 47 10.38 -1.15 -13.20
N HIS A 48 11.15 -2.23 -12.99
CA HIS A 48 10.76 -3.61 -13.25
C HIS A 48 9.73 -4.17 -12.26
N ILE A 49 9.45 -3.49 -11.14
CA ILE A 49 8.43 -3.94 -10.17
C ILE A 49 7.01 -3.47 -10.49
N ARG A 50 6.81 -2.82 -11.64
CA ARG A 50 5.50 -2.33 -12.11
C ARG A 50 4.43 -3.41 -12.22
N ASP A 51 4.81 -4.66 -12.39
CA ASP A 51 3.88 -5.78 -12.59
C ASP A 51 3.46 -6.49 -11.28
N ILE A 52 3.81 -5.92 -10.11
CA ILE A 52 3.43 -6.48 -8.81
C ILE A 52 2.02 -6.02 -8.40
N THR A 53 1.28 -6.92 -7.74
CA THR A 53 -0.02 -6.64 -7.09
C THR A 53 0.10 -6.82 -5.58
N LEU A 54 -0.22 -5.78 -4.80
CA LEU A 54 -0.38 -5.90 -3.36
C LEU A 54 -1.83 -6.24 -3.03
N VAL A 55 -2.07 -7.48 -2.62
CA VAL A 55 -3.40 -7.98 -2.24
C VAL A 55 -3.77 -7.56 -0.81
N LYS A 56 -2.86 -7.72 0.14
CA LYS A 56 -3.08 -7.36 1.56
C LYS A 56 -1.76 -7.35 2.34
N ALA A 57 -1.62 -6.41 3.25
CA ALA A 57 -0.56 -6.36 4.25
C ALA A 57 -1.11 -6.75 5.63
N VAL A 58 -0.36 -7.57 6.37
CA VAL A 58 -0.69 -7.97 7.74
C VAL A 58 0.55 -7.76 8.59
N LYS A 59 0.40 -7.14 9.77
CA LYS A 59 1.49 -6.85 10.70
C LYS A 59 1.29 -7.60 12.03
N PRO A 60 1.68 -8.88 12.13
CA PRO A 60 1.77 -9.57 13.41
C PRO A 60 3.13 -9.26 14.03
N ASN A 61 3.13 -8.61 15.20
CA ASN A 61 4.28 -8.34 16.07
C ASN A 61 5.68 -8.23 15.42
N SER A 62 6.08 -6.97 15.23
CA SER A 62 7.45 -6.47 15.28
C SER A 62 8.47 -6.80 14.18
N ASN A 63 8.14 -7.43 13.04
CA ASN A 63 8.83 -7.20 11.74
C ASN A 63 8.43 -8.18 10.62
N THR A 64 7.20 -8.12 10.08
CA THR A 64 6.94 -8.79 8.80
C THR A 64 5.84 -8.09 8.02
N ILE A 65 6.15 -7.76 6.76
CA ILE A 65 5.18 -7.43 5.71
C ILE A 65 5.20 -8.59 4.73
N LEU A 66 4.11 -9.34 4.65
CA LEU A 66 3.93 -10.41 3.67
C LEU A 66 3.23 -9.81 2.43
N ALA A 67 3.84 -9.89 1.25
CA ALA A 67 3.24 -9.55 -0.02
C ALA A 67 3.08 -10.83 -0.85
N LEU A 68 1.86 -11.14 -1.31
CA LEU A 68 1.53 -12.33 -2.10
C LEU A 68 1.06 -11.94 -3.51
N TYR A 69 1.72 -12.56 -4.49
CA TYR A 69 1.52 -12.67 -5.96
C TYR A 69 1.33 -11.38 -6.78
#